data_AF-A0A067D061-F1
#
_entry.id   AF-A0A067D061-F1
#
_cell.length_a   1.000
_cell.length_b   1.000
_cell.length_c   1.000
_cell.angle_alpha   90.00
_cell.angle_beta   90.00
_cell.angle_gamma   90.00
#
_symmetry.space_group_name_H-M   'P 1'
#
loop_
_entity.id
_entity.type
_entity.pdbx_description
1 polymer ?
#
loop_
_entity_poly.entity_id
_entity_poly.type
_entity_poly.pdbx_seq_one_letter_code
_entity_poly.pdbx_strand_id
1 'polypeptide(L)'
;MGRPELAEKAVAMAEKRLSVDQWPEYYDTQSGRFIGKQSRLHQTWTIAGYLTSKMLLENPAKASLLFWEEDYELLENCVCALSKTGRKKCLRFAARSQIRV
;
A
#
# COMPACT_ATOMS: atom_id res chain seq x y z
N MET A 1 -1.52 -4.32 9.75
CA MET A 1 -0.76 -5.49 9.28
C MET A 1 0.18 -6.06 10.34
N GLY A 2 0.84 -5.24 11.19
CA GLY A 2 1.58 -5.73 12.37
C GLY A 2 2.80 -6.61 12.10
N ARG A 3 3.37 -6.50 10.88
CA ARG A 3 4.41 -7.41 10.36
C ARG A 3 5.64 -6.64 9.84
N PRO A 4 6.40 -5.97 10.71
CA PRO A 4 7.56 -5.18 10.30
C PRO A 4 8.69 -6.02 9.69
N GLU A 5 8.80 -7.31 10.05
CA GLU A 5 9.84 -8.23 9.58
C GLU A 5 9.84 -8.39 8.05
N LEU A 6 8.66 -8.29 7.43
CA LEU A 6 8.54 -8.34 5.97
C LEU A 6 9.14 -7.10 5.31
N ALA A 7 8.88 -5.92 5.88
CA ALA A 7 9.39 -4.66 5.37
C ALA A 7 10.91 -4.58 5.58
N GLU A 8 11.43 -5.01 6.73
CA GLU A 8 12.87 -5.11 6.98
C GLU A 8 13.56 -6.00 5.95
N LYS A 9 13.00 -7.19 5.67
CA LYS A 9 13.54 -8.12 4.67
C LYS A 9 13.55 -7.50 3.26
N ALA A 10 12.49 -6.78 2.89
CA ALA A 10 12.41 -6.13 1.59
C ALA A 10 13.44 -5.00 1.46
N VAL A 11 13.57 -4.16 2.48
CA VAL A 11 14.54 -3.06 2.52
C VAL A 11 15.97 -3.59 2.48
N ALA A 12 16.29 -4.62 3.28
CA ALA A 12 17.62 -5.25 3.28
C ALA A 12 17.98 -5.91 1.95
N MET A 13 16.98 -6.36 1.17
CA MET A 13 17.21 -6.86 -0.19
C MET A 13 17.52 -5.72 -1.16
N ALA A 14 16.78 -4.62 -1.07
CA ALA A 14 16.96 -3.44 -1.91
C ALA A 14 18.31 -2.74 -1.66
N GLU A 15 18.72 -2.61 -0.38
CA GLU A 15 19.99 -1.98 0.04
C GLU A 15 21.23 -2.60 -0.62
N LYS A 16 21.20 -3.91 -0.88
CA LYS A 16 22.33 -4.62 -1.50
C LYS A 16 22.61 -4.17 -2.94
N ARG A 17 21.64 -3.57 -3.62
CA ARG A 17 21.68 -3.36 -5.07
C ARG A 17 21.34 -1.95 -5.52
N LEU A 18 20.36 -1.27 -4.91
CA LEU A 18 19.85 -0.01 -5.44
C LEU A 18 20.95 1.04 -5.66
N SER A 19 21.88 1.18 -4.71
CA SER A 19 22.99 2.12 -4.86
C SER A 19 24.01 1.69 -5.91
N VAL A 20 24.28 0.38 -6.03
CA VAL A 20 25.23 -0.18 -7.01
C VAL A 20 24.67 -0.03 -8.43
N ASP A 21 23.37 -0.26 -8.59
CA ASP A 21 22.63 -0.19 -9.85
C ASP A 21 22.23 1.26 -10.21
N GLN A 22 22.71 2.28 -9.47
CA GLN A 22 22.44 3.69 -9.71
C GLN A 22 20.95 4.10 -9.66
N TRP A 23 20.19 3.50 -8.73
CA TRP A 23 18.79 3.85 -8.45
C TRP A 23 17.88 3.77 -9.69
N PRO A 24 17.74 2.59 -10.30
CA PRO A 24 16.92 2.42 -11.49
C PRO A 24 15.43 2.64 -11.18
N GLU A 25 14.68 3.07 -12.18
CA GLU A 25 13.23 3.25 -12.11
C GLU A 25 12.48 1.93 -11.89
N TYR A 26 12.96 0.83 -12.48
CA TYR A 26 12.36 -0.51 -12.35
C TYR A 26 13.33 -1.62 -12.74
N TYR A 27 13.02 -2.85 -12.31
CA TYR A 27 13.73 -4.08 -12.67
C TYR A 27 12.85 -4.98 -13.52
N ASP A 28 13.46 -5.69 -14.48
CA ASP A 28 12.78 -6.66 -15.35
C ASP A 28 12.89 -8.08 -14.80
N THR A 29 12.10 -8.99 -15.39
CA THR A 29 11.96 -10.44 -15.08
C THR A 29 11.18 -10.74 -13.81
N GLN A 30 10.64 -11.96 -13.73
CA GLN A 30 9.92 -12.47 -12.55
C GLN A 30 10.77 -12.39 -11.27
N SER A 31 12.10 -12.47 -11.40
CA SER A 31 13.03 -12.45 -10.27
C SER A 31 13.66 -11.07 -10.00
N GLY A 32 13.37 -10.05 -10.81
CA GLY A 32 13.95 -8.70 -10.66
C GLY A 32 15.48 -8.66 -10.80
N ARG A 33 16.08 -9.62 -11.53
CA ARG A 33 17.54 -9.75 -11.61
C ARG A 33 18.19 -8.67 -12.48
N PHE A 34 17.52 -8.25 -13.54
CA PHE A 34 18.07 -7.30 -14.51
C PHE A 34 17.45 -5.91 -14.33
N ILE A 35 18.26 -4.87 -14.48
CA ILE A 35 17.75 -3.49 -14.58
C ILE A 35 16.82 -3.42 -15.80
N GLY A 36 15.71 -2.71 -15.66
CA GLY A 36 14.71 -2.61 -16.71
C GLY A 36 15.29 -2.09 -18.02
N LYS A 37 14.87 -2.67 -19.16
CA LYS A 37 15.42 -2.35 -20.49
C LYS A 37 15.39 -0.87 -20.84
N GLN A 38 14.36 -0.14 -20.39
CA GLN A 38 14.20 1.31 -20.59
C GLN A 38 14.22 2.07 -19.26
N SER A 39 14.83 1.49 -18.23
CA SER A 39 14.86 2.08 -16.90
C SER A 39 15.71 3.35 -16.89
N ARG A 40 15.14 4.42 -16.36
CA ARG A 40 15.89 5.64 -16.06
C ARG A 40 16.69 5.44 -14.77
N LEU A 41 17.92 5.93 -14.75
CA LEU A 41 18.78 5.92 -13.56
C LEU A 41 18.52 7.16 -12.70
N HIS A 42 18.89 7.09 -11.43
CA HIS A 42 18.67 8.16 -10.45
C HIS A 42 17.21 8.58 -10.31
N GLN A 43 16.30 7.61 -10.41
CA GLN A 43 14.88 7.90 -10.41
C GLN A 43 14.39 8.34 -9.02
N THR A 44 13.77 9.50 -8.96
CA THR A 44 13.38 10.17 -7.71
C THR A 44 12.51 9.30 -6.80
N TRP A 45 11.49 8.62 -7.34
CA TRP A 45 10.59 7.81 -6.52
C TRP A 45 11.24 6.55 -5.95
N THR A 46 12.32 6.05 -6.56
CA THR A 46 13.06 4.86 -6.12
C THR A 46 13.86 5.24 -4.88
N ILE A 47 14.53 6.39 -4.96
CA ILE A 47 15.27 6.98 -3.84
C ILE A 47 14.31 7.35 -2.71
N ALA A 48 13.25 8.12 -3.01
CA ALA A 48 12.28 8.57 -2.03
C ALA A 48 11.54 7.39 -1.36
N GLY A 49 11.15 6.38 -2.11
CA GLY A 49 10.49 5.18 -1.58
C GLY A 49 11.40 4.37 -0.65
N TYR A 50 12.68 4.21 -1.00
CA TYR A 50 13.67 3.58 -0.14
C TYR A 50 13.86 4.35 1.18
N LEU A 51 14.11 5.66 1.10
CA LEU A 51 14.29 6.51 2.29
C LEU A 51 13.04 6.50 3.18
N THR A 52 11.86 6.66 2.58
CA THR A 52 10.59 6.63 3.32
C THR A 52 10.40 5.29 4.03
N SER A 53 10.75 4.18 3.37
CA SER A 53 10.66 2.84 3.98
C SER A 53 11.57 2.69 5.21
N LYS A 54 12.79 3.23 5.16
CA LYS A 54 13.70 3.28 6.33
C LYS A 54 13.10 4.11 7.47
N MET A 55 12.60 5.30 7.16
CA MET A 55 12.01 6.20 8.16
C MET A 55 10.73 5.62 8.80
N LEU A 56 9.95 4.84 8.06
CA LEU A 56 8.78 4.13 8.57
C LEU A 56 9.16 2.94 9.45
N LEU A 57 10.24 2.22 9.12
CA LEU A 57 10.77 1.15 9.98
C LEU A 57 11.35 1.70 11.29
N GLU A 58 12.04 2.84 11.24
CA GLU A 58 12.58 3.51 12.43
C GLU A 58 11.48 4.05 13.35
N ASN A 59 10.38 4.56 12.78
CA ASN A 59 9.24 5.04 13.54
C ASN A 59 7.91 4.59 12.89
N PRO A 60 7.40 3.41 13.28
CA PRO A 60 6.16 2.87 12.73
C PRO A 60 4.93 3.75 12.96
N ALA A 61 4.93 4.62 13.98
CA ALA A 61 3.82 5.53 14.23
C ALA A 61 3.64 6.54 13.08
N LYS A 62 4.68 6.86 12.30
CA LYS A 62 4.58 7.73 11.12
C LYS A 62 3.68 7.16 10.03
N ALA A 63 3.45 5.84 10.02
CA ALA A 63 2.55 5.22 9.05
C ALA A 63 1.12 5.77 9.14
N SER A 64 0.67 6.23 10.32
CA SER A 64 -0.65 6.82 10.50
C SER A 64 -0.88 8.11 9.71
N LEU A 65 0.18 8.72 9.19
CA LEU A 65 0.08 9.88 8.29
C LEU A 65 -0.36 9.49 6.87
N LEU A 66 -0.28 8.20 6.53
CA LEU A 66 -0.50 7.67 5.18
C LEU A 66 -1.82 6.90 5.03
N PHE A 67 -2.51 6.62 6.13
CA PHE A 67 -3.80 5.94 6.11
C PHE A 67 -4.76 6.58 7.11
N TRP A 68 -6.05 6.45 6.82
CA TRP A 68 -7.11 6.77 7.76
C TRP A 68 -7.68 5.47 8.32
N GLU A 69 -8.16 5.52 9.56
CA GLU A 69 -9.02 4.45 10.07
C GLU A 69 -10.32 4.43 9.27
N GLU A 70 -10.84 3.23 9.02
CA GLU A 70 -12.13 3.09 8.37
C GLU A 70 -13.21 3.73 9.26
N ASP A 71 -13.93 4.69 8.70
CA ASP A 71 -15.10 5.26 9.35
C ASP A 71 -16.27 4.28 9.24
N TYR A 72 -16.43 3.46 10.28
CA TYR A 72 -17.51 2.49 10.35
C TYR A 72 -18.90 3.16 10.47
N GLU A 73 -19.01 4.39 10.99
CA GLU A 73 -20.28 5.12 11.03
C GLU A 73 -20.70 5.56 9.63
N LEU A 74 -19.75 5.97 8.79
CA LEU A 74 -20.01 6.25 7.38
C LEU A 74 -20.49 5.00 6.62
N LEU A 75 -19.93 3.82 6.94
CA LEU A 75 -20.34 2.53 6.38
C LEU A 75 -21.73 2.06 6.87
N GLU A 76 -22.20 2.55 8.03
CA GLU A 76 -23.53 2.24 8.57
C GLU A 76 -24.66 2.99 7.85
N ASN A 77 -24.35 4.05 7.11
CA ASN A 77 -25.30 4.75 6.24
C ASN A 77 -25.56 3.96 4.96
N CYS A 78 -26.25 2.82 5.05
CA CYS A 78 -26.88 2.24 3.86
C CYS A 78 -27.83 3.27 3.24
N VAL A 79 -27.89 3.37 1.91
CA VAL A 79 -28.95 4.10 1.18
C VAL A 79 -30.36 3.72 1.69
N CYS A 80 -30.51 2.49 2.19
CA CYS A 80 -31.68 1.98 2.90
C CYS A 80 -32.14 2.83 4.11
N ALA A 81 -31.22 3.50 4.80
CA ALA A 81 -31.49 4.30 6.00
C ALA A 81 -32.01 5.71 5.66
N LEU A 82 -31.79 6.17 4.42
CA LEU A 82 -32.24 7.47 3.91
C LEU A 82 -33.69 7.44 3.42
N SER A 83 -34.25 6.26 3.14
CA SER A 83 -35.67 6.12 2.79
C SER A 83 -36.53 6.02 4.06
N LYS A 84 -37.49 6.94 4.23
CA LYS A 84 -38.46 6.95 5.34
C LYS A 84 -39.50 5.81 5.26
N THR A 85 -39.17 4.68 4.65
CA THR A 85 -40.07 3.51 4.56
C THR A 85 -39.58 2.45 5.53
N GLY A 86 -40.36 2.21 6.58
CA GLY A 86 -39.98 1.46 7.80
C GLY A 86 -39.67 -0.03 7.66
N ARG A 87 -38.90 -0.48 6.67
CA ARG A 87 -38.36 -1.85 6.59
C ARG A 87 -36.87 -1.86 6.93
N LYS A 88 -36.58 -1.97 8.23
CA LYS A 88 -35.24 -2.20 8.79
C LYS A 88 -34.78 -3.67 8.61
N LYS A 89 -34.49 -4.09 7.38
CA LYS A 89 -33.72 -5.33 7.14
C LYS A 89 -32.55 -5.04 6.21
N CYS A 90 -31.55 -4.33 6.74
CA CYS A 90 -30.26 -4.24 6.09
C CYS A 90 -29.46 -5.49 6.48
N LEU A 91 -29.49 -6.53 5.64
CA LEU A 91 -28.66 -7.71 5.85
C LEU A 91 -27.20 -7.30 5.57
N ARG A 92 -26.42 -7.12 6.64
CA ARG A 92 -24.96 -6.90 6.61
C ARG A 92 -24.20 -7.94 5.77
N PHE A 93 -24.84 -9.05 5.39
CA PHE A 93 -24.30 -10.09 4.50
C PHE A 93 -24.31 -9.73 3.00
N ALA A 94 -25.02 -8.70 2.55
CA ALA A 94 -25.06 -8.32 1.13
C ALA A 94 -23.86 -7.47 0.67
N ALA A 95 -23.02 -6.98 1.61
CA ALA A 95 -21.81 -6.19 1.29
C ALA A 95 -20.55 -7.05 1.08
N ARG A 96 -20.70 -8.38 1.00
CA ARG A 96 -19.66 -9.24 0.43
C ARG A 96 -19.99 -9.47 -1.04
N SER A 97 -19.03 -9.18 -1.89
CA SER A 97 -19.03 -9.40 -3.35
C SER A 97 -19.94 -8.47 -4.17
N GLN A 98 -19.34 -7.39 -4.69
CA GLN A 98 -19.19 -7.19 -6.14
C GLN A 98 -18.41 -5.90 -6.38
N ILE A 99 -17.08 -5.99 -6.30
CA ILE A 99 -16.22 -5.11 -7.07
C ILE A 99 -16.34 -5.63 -8.51
N ARG A 100 -17.09 -4.91 -9.35
CA ARG A 100 -16.98 -5.01 -10.80
C ARG A 100 -16.59 -3.64 -11.33
N VAL A 101 -15.37 -3.63 -11.87
CA VAL A 101 -14.68 -2.63 -12.69
C VAL A 101 -14.17 -1.43 -11.91
#